data_AF-A0A847LBC3-F1
#
_entry.id   AF-A0A847LBC3-F1
#
_cell.length_a   1.000
_cell.length_b   1.000
_cell.length_c   1.000
_cell.angle_alpha   90.00
_cell.angle_beta   90.00
_cell.angle_gamma   90.00
#
_symmetry.space_group_name_H-M   'P 1'
#
loop_
_entity.id
_entity.type
_entity.pdbx_description
1 polymer ?
#
loop_
_entity_poly.entity_id
_entity_poly.type
_entity_poly.pdbx_seq_one_letter_code
_entity_poly.pdbx_strand_id
1 'polypeptide(L)'
;MRDFCPRCETPFGANAATCPACGYRVTVPCPTCGKPNVAQAMFCGACGTGMHLSTRLTRRWEAMASLSTRLRLKNLGAGFLFGSVLALFAFGSMGMSRPDLTRVQPVWERAEVESPFATKAGRSVFANLTDWKAAQEEDRHATLGDLVKVGDLLLQSCHPVGSEGPSGAVGEAGARRFLQNLGSRLPNEAPAPLRRSEAALFFYRMAGELLSLKVSDNSSYRFADIPRYHYLNIPAESLEAIGVRIAREPELFGGEDPLTVADLSEISKDFLKAYEDRLKSKEFSALDPAAS
;
A
#
# COMPACT_ATOMS: atom_id res chain seq x y z
N MET A 1 11.73 -19.95 -28.70
CA MET A 1 11.95 -19.93 -27.23
C MET A 1 13.33 -19.35 -27.01
N ARG A 2 13.55 -18.52 -25.98
CA ARG A 2 14.76 -17.68 -25.89
C ARG A 2 16.03 -18.52 -25.77
N ASP A 3 16.91 -18.41 -26.76
CA ASP A 3 18.21 -19.10 -26.85
C ASP A 3 19.33 -18.37 -26.07
N PHE A 4 19.00 -17.58 -25.04
CA PHE A 4 19.97 -16.74 -24.34
C PHE A 4 20.09 -17.11 -22.86
N CYS A 5 21.32 -17.11 -22.35
CA CYS A 5 21.60 -17.35 -20.93
C CYS A 5 21.02 -16.20 -20.07
N PRO A 6 20.23 -16.47 -19.02
CA PRO A 6 19.63 -15.43 -18.19
C PRO A 6 20.66 -14.67 -17.32
N ARG A 7 21.91 -15.14 -17.24
CA ARG A 7 22.95 -14.53 -16.39
C ARG A 7 23.92 -13.64 -17.16
N CYS A 8 24.28 -14.02 -18.38
CA CYS A 8 25.30 -13.32 -19.18
C CYS A 8 24.88 -13.03 -20.62
N GLU A 9 23.61 -13.32 -20.96
CA GLU A 9 23.01 -13.07 -22.28
C GLU A 9 23.73 -13.71 -23.47
N THR A 10 24.69 -14.61 -23.22
CA THR A 10 25.35 -15.38 -24.28
C THR A 10 24.36 -16.37 -24.88
N PRO A 11 24.31 -16.53 -26.21
CA PRO A 11 23.49 -17.54 -26.84
C PRO A 11 23.89 -18.95 -26.36
N PHE A 12 22.91 -19.80 -26.03
CA PHE A 12 23.12 -21.19 -25.64
C PHE A 12 22.37 -22.13 -26.58
N GLY A 13 22.98 -23.25 -26.94
CA GLY A 13 22.33 -24.25 -27.79
C GLY A 13 21.13 -24.89 -27.09
N ALA A 14 20.07 -25.23 -27.82
CA ALA A 14 18.79 -25.73 -27.30
C ALA A 14 18.89 -26.88 -26.27
N ASN A 15 19.99 -27.65 -26.28
CA ASN A 15 20.22 -28.81 -25.42
C ASN A 15 21.36 -28.61 -24.39
N ALA A 16 21.93 -27.42 -24.26
CA ALA A 16 23.03 -27.20 -23.31
C ALA A 16 22.50 -27.06 -21.88
N ALA A 17 22.82 -28.03 -21.01
CA ALA A 17 22.45 -27.98 -19.59
C ALA A 17 23.19 -26.89 -18.80
N THR A 18 24.36 -26.47 -19.29
CA THR A 18 25.22 -25.46 -18.67
C THR A 18 25.67 -24.45 -19.72
N CYS A 19 25.64 -23.16 -19.38
CA CYS A 19 26.15 -22.09 -20.22
C CYS A 19 27.68 -22.21 -20.34
N PRO A 20 28.26 -22.26 -21.55
CA PRO A 20 29.71 -22.38 -21.73
C PRO A 20 30.47 -21.11 -21.32
N ALA A 21 29.82 -19.93 -21.34
CA ALA A 21 30.47 -18.67 -21.02
C ALA A 21 30.57 -18.39 -19.51
N CYS A 22 29.51 -18.64 -18.74
CA CYS A 22 29.46 -18.29 -17.32
C CYS A 22 29.24 -19.48 -16.37
N GLY A 23 29.09 -20.70 -16.89
CA GLY A 23 28.85 -21.89 -16.07
C GLY A 23 27.44 -21.98 -15.45
N TYR A 24 26.51 -21.10 -15.82
CA TYR A 24 25.13 -21.14 -15.32
C TYR A 24 24.43 -22.44 -15.74
N ARG A 25 23.91 -23.20 -14.78
CA ARG A 25 23.14 -24.42 -15.04
C ARG A 25 21.66 -24.09 -15.23
N VAL A 26 21.11 -24.41 -16.40
CA VAL A 26 19.69 -24.19 -16.71
C VAL A 26 18.82 -25.15 -15.90
N THR A 27 19.31 -26.39 -15.75
CA THR A 27 18.65 -27.43 -14.98
C THR A 27 19.51 -27.93 -13.84
N VAL A 28 18.86 -28.25 -12.73
CA VAL A 28 19.46 -28.89 -11.56
C VAL A 28 18.67 -30.17 -11.24
N PRO A 29 19.34 -31.28 -10.91
CA PRO A 29 18.65 -32.51 -10.57
C PRO A 29 17.94 -32.37 -9.22
N CYS A 30 16.74 -32.92 -9.11
CA CYS A 30 16.04 -33.01 -7.84
C CYS A 30 16.85 -33.86 -6.84
N PRO A 31 17.08 -33.40 -5.60
CA PRO A 31 17.84 -34.16 -4.61
C PRO A 31 17.16 -35.45 -4.16
N THR A 32 15.86 -35.60 -4.41
CA THR A 32 15.07 -36.78 -4.01
C THR A 32 14.90 -37.78 -5.14
N CYS A 33 14.52 -37.31 -6.34
CA CYS A 33 14.18 -38.21 -7.46
C CYS A 33 15.13 -38.12 -8.66
N GLY A 34 16.16 -37.27 -8.61
CA GLY A 34 17.15 -37.09 -9.68
C GLY A 34 16.67 -36.37 -10.94
N LYS A 35 15.35 -36.20 -11.14
CA LYS A 35 14.83 -35.58 -12.38
C LYS A 35 15.24 -34.10 -12.52
N PRO A 36 15.59 -33.65 -13.73
CA PRO A 36 16.00 -32.27 -13.96
C PRO A 36 14.84 -31.29 -13.73
N ASN A 37 15.12 -30.19 -13.05
CA ASN A 37 14.20 -29.07 -12.85
C ASN A 37 14.88 -27.75 -13.20
N VAL A 38 14.10 -26.72 -13.49
CA VAL A 38 14.63 -25.36 -13.68
C VAL A 38 15.38 -24.93 -12.43
N ALA A 39 16.56 -24.32 -12.57
CA ALA A 39 17.42 -23.96 -11.44
C ALA A 39 16.74 -23.07 -10.38
N GLN A 40 15.73 -22.29 -10.78
CA GLN A 40 14.94 -21.41 -9.91
C GLN A 40 13.60 -22.03 -9.45
N ALA A 41 13.33 -23.31 -9.76
CA ALA A 41 12.10 -23.95 -9.34
C ALA A 41 12.09 -24.16 -7.81
N MET A 42 11.04 -23.67 -7.14
CA MET A 42 10.85 -23.88 -5.69
C MET A 42 10.60 -25.35 -5.33
N PHE A 43 9.88 -26.07 -6.22
CA PHE A 43 9.48 -27.46 -6.05
C PHE A 43 9.82 -28.29 -7.29
N CYS A 44 10.11 -29.57 -7.09
CA CYS A 44 10.30 -30.53 -8.17
C CYS A 44 8.95 -30.83 -8.87
N GLY A 45 8.85 -30.58 -10.18
CA GLY A 45 7.64 -30.85 -10.95
C GLY A 45 7.25 -32.34 -11.05
N ALA A 46 8.14 -33.26 -10.64
CA ALA A 46 7.87 -34.70 -10.71
C ALA A 46 7.52 -35.36 -9.38
N CYS A 47 8.14 -34.93 -8.27
CA CYS A 47 7.90 -35.53 -6.95
C CYS A 47 7.39 -34.53 -5.90
N GLY A 48 7.27 -33.24 -6.24
CA GLY A 48 6.81 -32.20 -5.33
C GLY A 48 7.76 -31.88 -4.16
N THR A 49 8.99 -32.41 -4.14
CA THR A 49 9.96 -32.08 -3.08
C THR A 49 10.53 -30.66 -3.29
N GLY A 50 10.77 -29.92 -2.21
CA GLY A 50 11.42 -28.60 -2.25
C GLY A 50 12.85 -28.69 -2.75
N MET A 51 13.23 -27.84 -3.70
CA MET A 51 14.57 -27.86 -4.31
C MET A 51 15.63 -27.21 -3.40
N HIS A 52 15.25 -26.17 -2.67
CA HIS A 52 16.11 -25.48 -1.72
C HIS A 52 16.21 -26.20 -0.36
N LEU A 53 17.30 -25.97 0.38
CA LEU A 53 17.48 -26.51 1.73
C LEU A 53 16.44 -25.92 2.70
N SER A 54 16.17 -24.62 2.57
CA SER A 54 15.20 -23.88 3.38
C SER A 54 13.81 -24.52 3.28
N THR A 55 13.28 -24.69 2.07
CA THR A 55 11.94 -25.29 1.86
C THR A 55 11.86 -26.72 2.38
N ARG A 56 12.96 -27.49 2.33
CA ARG A 56 13.04 -28.83 2.94
C ARG A 56 13.02 -28.79 4.46
N LEU A 57 13.75 -27.85 5.07
CA LEU A 57 13.75 -27.64 6.52
C LEU A 57 12.37 -27.21 7.01
N THR A 58 11.73 -26.25 6.35
CA THR A 58 10.39 -25.77 6.72
C THR A 58 9.37 -26.91 6.65
N ARG A 59 9.39 -27.71 5.58
CA ARG A 59 8.47 -28.84 5.43
C ARG A 59 8.74 -29.96 6.44
N ARG A 60 10.00 -30.19 6.80
CA ARG A 60 10.38 -31.14 7.87
C ARG A 60 9.92 -30.64 9.24
N TRP A 61 10.06 -29.35 9.51
CA TRP A 61 9.52 -28.70 10.71
C TRP A 61 8.00 -28.77 10.77
N GLU A 62 7.32 -28.53 9.65
CA GLU A 62 5.86 -28.68 9.53
C GLU A 62 5.40 -30.12 9.75
N ALA A 63 6.14 -31.10 9.23
CA ALA A 63 5.85 -32.51 9.45
C ALA A 63 6.07 -32.96 10.91
N MET A 64 7.08 -32.39 11.59
CA MET A 64 7.32 -32.67 13.02
C MET A 64 6.34 -31.91 13.93
N ALA A 65 5.90 -30.71 13.54
CA ALA A 65 4.91 -29.94 14.26
C ALA A 65 3.50 -30.51 13.97
N SER A 66 3.17 -31.62 14.63
CA SER A 66 1.83 -32.20 14.57
C SER A 66 0.75 -31.12 14.76
N LEU A 67 -0.33 -31.20 13.99
CA LEU A 67 -1.46 -30.26 14.07
C LEU A 67 -1.93 -30.03 15.52
N SER A 68 -1.89 -31.07 16.35
CA SER A 68 -2.24 -31.00 17.77
C SER A 68 -1.26 -30.14 18.59
N THR A 69 0.05 -30.24 18.35
CA THR A 69 1.04 -29.36 19.02
C THR A 69 0.89 -27.90 18.62
N ARG A 70 0.54 -27.60 17.36
CA ARG A 70 0.29 -26.21 16.90
C ARG A 70 -0.93 -25.60 17.58
N LEU A 71 -2.02 -26.35 17.72
CA LEU A 71 -3.23 -25.90 18.43
C LEU A 71 -2.95 -25.65 19.91
N ARG A 72 -2.17 -26.53 20.57
CA ARG A 72 -1.81 -26.35 21.99
C ARG A 72 -0.92 -25.12 22.22
N LEU A 73 0.04 -24.84 21.34
CA LEU A 73 0.91 -23.67 21.47
C LEU A 73 0.15 -22.34 21.26
N LYS A 74 -0.76 -22.30 20.28
CA LYS A 74 -1.60 -21.12 20.04
C LYS A 74 -2.49 -20.78 21.23
N ASN A 75 -3.08 -21.80 21.86
CA ASN A 75 -3.93 -21.61 23.03
C ASN A 75 -3.13 -21.18 24.27
N LEU A 76 -1.89 -21.63 24.43
CA LEU A 76 -0.99 -21.17 25.50
C LEU A 76 -0.61 -19.68 25.36
N GLY A 77 -0.28 -19.23 24.14
CA GLY A 77 0.08 -17.83 23.90
C GLY A 77 -1.06 -16.85 24.16
N ALA A 78 -2.28 -17.20 23.77
CA ALA A 78 -3.47 -16.40 24.04
C ALA A 78 -3.75 -16.27 25.55
N GLY A 79 -3.55 -17.35 26.31
CA GLY A 79 -3.72 -17.34 27.77
C GLY A 79 -2.74 -16.40 28.49
N PHE A 80 -1.48 -16.35 28.07
CA PHE A 80 -0.47 -15.46 28.66
C PHE A 80 -0.76 -13.98 28.40
N LEU A 81 -1.18 -13.61 27.18
CA LEU A 81 -1.53 -12.22 26.85
C LEU A 81 -2.79 -11.77 27.57
N PHE A 82 -3.80 -12.63 27.66
CA PHE A 82 -5.02 -12.31 28.41
C PHE A 82 -4.74 -12.18 29.91
N GLY A 83 -3.94 -13.08 30.47
CA GLY A 83 -3.52 -13.03 31.88
C GLY A 83 -2.70 -11.79 32.23
N SER A 84 -1.79 -11.35 31.35
CA SER A 84 -0.98 -10.15 31.60
C SER A 84 -1.80 -8.86 31.54
N VAL A 85 -2.76 -8.76 30.61
CA VAL A 85 -3.71 -7.65 30.54
C VAL A 85 -4.60 -7.61 31.78
N LEU A 86 -5.14 -8.75 32.22
CA LEU A 86 -5.91 -8.85 33.45
C LEU A 86 -5.09 -8.44 34.69
N ALA A 87 -3.83 -8.86 34.78
CA ALA A 87 -2.96 -8.47 35.88
C ALA A 87 -2.70 -6.95 35.90
N LEU A 88 -2.41 -6.34 34.76
CA LEU A 88 -2.25 -4.88 34.64
C LEU A 88 -3.52 -4.13 35.07
N PHE A 89 -4.71 -4.64 34.72
CA PHE A 89 -5.97 -4.02 35.09
C PHE A 89 -6.27 -4.18 36.59
N ALA A 90 -6.03 -5.37 37.14
CA ALA A 90 -6.26 -5.66 38.56
C ALA A 90 -5.35 -4.86 39.49
N PHE A 91 -4.06 -4.70 39.13
CA PHE A 91 -3.11 -3.94 39.95
C PHE A 91 -3.11 -2.44 39.63
N GLY A 92 -3.45 -2.03 38.40
CA GLY A 92 -3.49 -0.62 38.01
C GLY A 92 -4.69 0.16 38.56
N SER A 93 -5.82 -0.51 38.81
CA SER A 93 -7.07 0.15 39.25
C SER A 93 -7.15 0.44 40.75
N MET A 94 -6.33 -0.20 41.59
CA MET A 94 -6.35 0.03 43.05
C MET A 94 -5.49 1.22 43.52
N GLY A 95 -4.74 1.89 42.62
CA GLY A 95 -3.73 2.88 43.01
C GLY A 95 -4.10 4.36 42.85
N MET A 96 -5.25 4.72 42.27
CA MET A 96 -5.53 6.12 41.90
C MET A 96 -6.96 6.55 42.26
N SER A 97 -7.20 6.78 43.55
CA SER A 97 -8.32 7.60 44.00
C SER A 97 -7.75 8.61 45.00
N ARG A 98 -7.29 9.76 44.50
CA ARG A 98 -7.08 10.95 45.35
C ARG A 98 -8.40 11.71 45.38
N PRO A 99 -9.17 11.64 46.48
CA PRO A 99 -10.48 12.29 46.56
C PRO A 99 -10.42 13.83 46.55
N ASP A 100 -9.22 14.43 46.66
CA ASP A 100 -9.04 15.88 46.78
C ASP A 100 -8.73 16.61 45.47
N LEU A 101 -8.73 15.92 44.31
CA LEU A 101 -8.61 16.61 43.03
C LEU A 101 -9.97 17.16 42.60
N THR A 102 -10.21 18.37 43.11
CA THR A 102 -10.91 19.49 42.46
C THR A 102 -11.82 19.11 41.31
N ARG A 103 -13.12 19.32 41.53
CA ARG A 103 -14.19 19.34 40.53
C ARG A 103 -13.88 20.42 39.50
N VAL A 104 -13.03 20.11 38.51
CA VAL A 104 -12.81 20.94 37.32
C VAL A 104 -14.14 20.95 36.59
N GLN A 105 -14.84 22.09 36.62
CA GLN A 105 -15.96 22.25 35.69
C GLN A 105 -15.38 22.15 34.29
N PRO A 106 -15.88 21.24 33.43
CA PRO A 106 -15.46 21.23 32.04
C PRO A 106 -15.84 22.59 31.47
N VAL A 107 -14.82 23.40 31.16
CA VAL A 107 -15.00 24.56 30.31
C VAL A 107 -15.42 23.99 28.98
N TRP A 108 -16.69 24.15 28.63
CA TRP A 108 -17.24 23.81 27.31
C TRP A 108 -16.77 24.85 26.30
N GLU A 109 -15.46 25.05 26.19
CA GLU A 109 -14.89 25.61 24.98
C GLU A 109 -15.02 24.54 23.90
N ARG A 110 -15.51 24.93 22.72
CA ARG A 110 -15.42 24.05 21.56
C ARG A 110 -13.94 23.72 21.41
N ALA A 111 -13.58 22.47 21.70
CA ALA A 111 -12.25 21.99 21.40
C ALA A 111 -12.03 22.27 19.92
N GLU A 112 -11.16 23.23 19.62
CA GLU A 112 -10.66 23.38 18.27
C GLU A 112 -10.02 22.04 17.97
N VAL A 113 -10.67 21.26 17.09
CA VAL A 113 -10.16 19.96 16.68
C VAL A 113 -8.87 20.29 15.95
N GLU A 114 -7.75 20.13 16.65
CA GLU A 114 -6.44 20.28 16.05
C GLU A 114 -6.41 19.41 14.79
N SER A 115 -6.09 20.03 13.67
CA SER A 115 -5.99 19.33 12.40
C SER A 115 -5.03 18.15 12.57
N PRO A 116 -5.35 16.95 12.04
CA PRO A 116 -4.48 15.79 12.17
C PRO A 116 -3.16 15.93 11.39
N PHE A 117 -2.96 17.06 10.70
CA PHE A 117 -1.84 17.35 9.81
C PHE A 117 -0.86 18.34 10.47
N ALA A 118 0.41 17.96 10.52
CA ALA A 118 1.48 18.74 11.14
C ALA A 118 1.96 19.90 10.26
N THR A 119 1.95 19.70 8.94
CA THR A 119 2.45 20.67 7.96
C THR A 119 1.41 21.73 7.63
N LYS A 120 1.84 22.97 7.35
CA LYS A 120 0.93 24.05 6.95
C LYS A 120 0.18 23.71 5.65
N ALA A 121 0.86 23.07 4.69
CA ALA A 121 0.27 22.60 3.45
C ALA A 121 -0.83 21.56 3.72
N GLY A 122 -0.53 20.52 4.52
CA GLY A 122 -1.50 19.51 4.92
C GLY A 122 -2.75 20.11 5.58
N ARG A 123 -2.56 21.01 6.56
CA ARG A 123 -3.70 21.70 7.21
C ARG A 123 -4.55 22.50 6.22
N SER A 124 -3.92 23.24 5.31
CA SER A 124 -4.61 24.04 4.30
C SER A 124 -5.44 23.18 3.35
N VAL A 125 -4.87 22.08 2.84
CA VAL A 125 -5.60 21.19 1.94
C VAL A 125 -6.75 20.49 2.66
N PHE A 126 -6.51 20.03 3.89
CA PHE A 126 -7.56 19.38 4.67
C PHE A 126 -8.73 20.31 4.97
N ALA A 127 -8.46 21.57 5.32
CA ALA A 127 -9.51 22.58 5.49
C ALA A 127 -10.31 22.76 4.20
N ASN A 128 -9.62 22.98 3.06
CA ASN A 128 -10.29 23.17 1.77
C ASN A 128 -11.09 21.93 1.32
N LEU A 129 -10.60 20.71 1.59
CA LEU A 129 -11.32 19.47 1.31
C LEU A 129 -12.55 19.31 2.21
N THR A 130 -12.45 19.74 3.47
CA THR A 130 -13.57 19.71 4.41
C THR A 130 -14.65 20.71 4.01
N ASP A 131 -14.26 21.93 3.63
CA ASP A 131 -15.17 22.95 3.13
C ASP A 131 -15.84 22.53 1.82
N TRP A 132 -15.06 21.92 0.91
CA TRP A 132 -15.62 21.35 -0.31
C TRP A 132 -16.62 20.24 0.00
N LYS A 133 -16.29 19.28 0.88
CA LYS A 133 -17.19 18.19 1.29
C LYS A 133 -18.49 18.75 1.91
N ALA A 134 -18.38 19.72 2.81
CA ALA A 134 -19.53 20.33 3.49
C ALA A 134 -20.50 21.05 2.54
N ALA A 135 -20.02 21.49 1.37
CA ALA A 135 -20.85 22.09 0.33
C ALA A 135 -21.56 21.06 -0.57
N GLN A 136 -21.31 19.76 -0.38
CA GLN A 136 -21.90 18.67 -1.17
C GLN A 136 -22.84 17.81 -0.32
N GLU A 137 -23.77 17.13 -0.99
CA GLU A 137 -24.53 16.03 -0.38
C GLU A 137 -23.62 14.81 -0.26
N GLU A 138 -23.39 14.30 0.97
CA GLU A 138 -22.37 13.27 1.22
C GLU A 138 -22.66 11.94 0.51
N ASP A 139 -23.93 11.55 0.48
CA ASP A 139 -24.38 10.25 -0.04
C ASP A 139 -24.55 10.23 -1.57
N ARG A 140 -24.43 11.37 -2.24
CA ARG A 140 -24.52 11.42 -3.71
C ARG A 140 -23.31 10.72 -4.32
N HIS A 141 -23.50 10.09 -5.47
CA HIS A 141 -22.37 9.58 -6.24
C HIS A 141 -21.43 10.73 -6.64
N ALA A 142 -20.15 10.55 -6.38
CA ALA A 142 -19.10 11.41 -6.88
C ALA A 142 -19.08 11.33 -8.41
N THR A 143 -18.64 12.42 -9.04
CA THR A 143 -18.50 12.56 -10.48
C THR A 143 -17.03 12.76 -10.84
N LEU A 144 -16.70 12.68 -12.13
CA LEU A 144 -15.35 13.04 -12.59
C LEU A 144 -15.00 14.52 -12.27
N GLY A 145 -15.98 15.41 -12.25
CA GLY A 145 -15.78 16.81 -11.86
C GLY A 145 -15.36 16.96 -10.39
N ASP A 146 -15.90 16.13 -9.51
CA ASP A 146 -15.50 16.07 -8.09
C ASP A 146 -14.06 15.60 -7.94
N LEU A 147 -13.67 14.56 -8.69
CA LEU A 147 -12.30 14.05 -8.69
C LEU A 147 -11.30 15.11 -9.17
N VAL A 148 -11.64 15.84 -10.24
CA VAL A 148 -10.80 16.94 -10.75
C VAL A 148 -10.67 18.04 -9.70
N LYS A 149 -11.77 18.42 -9.05
CA LYS A 149 -11.77 19.45 -8.00
C LYS A 149 -10.87 19.04 -6.81
N VAL A 150 -10.98 17.80 -6.35
CA VAL A 150 -10.10 17.24 -5.30
C VAL A 150 -8.64 17.25 -5.75
N GLY A 151 -8.37 16.84 -6.99
CA GLY A 151 -7.02 16.86 -7.55
C GLY A 151 -6.40 18.26 -7.59
N ASP A 152 -7.18 19.27 -7.99
CA ASP A 152 -6.74 20.66 -7.97
C ASP A 152 -6.42 21.14 -6.56
N LEU A 153 -7.26 20.81 -5.57
CA LEU A 153 -7.00 21.16 -4.17
C LEU A 153 -5.70 20.54 -3.64
N LEU A 154 -5.44 19.28 -3.98
CA LEU A 154 -4.18 18.60 -3.63
C LEU A 154 -2.98 19.28 -4.30
N LEU A 155 -3.03 19.52 -5.61
CA LEU A 155 -1.91 20.08 -6.37
C LEU A 155 -1.62 21.56 -6.06
N GLN A 156 -2.60 22.31 -5.54
CA GLN A 156 -2.39 23.72 -5.17
C GLN A 156 -1.43 23.89 -3.98
N SER A 157 -1.35 22.91 -3.08
CA SER A 157 -0.58 23.04 -1.83
C SER A 157 0.43 21.92 -1.60
N CYS A 158 0.25 20.74 -2.22
CA CYS A 158 1.20 19.64 -2.09
C CYS A 158 2.27 19.74 -3.20
N HIS A 159 3.53 19.84 -2.79
CA HIS A 159 4.67 19.82 -3.70
C HIS A 159 5.32 18.44 -3.76
N PRO A 160 5.96 18.05 -4.88
CA PRO A 160 6.67 16.78 -5.00
C PRO A 160 7.70 16.57 -3.90
N VAL A 161 7.60 15.44 -3.19
CA VAL A 161 8.58 15.06 -2.16
C VAL A 161 9.88 14.65 -2.86
N GLY A 162 10.93 15.45 -2.69
CA GLY A 162 12.28 15.15 -3.21
C GLY A 162 12.77 16.07 -4.34
N SER A 163 11.99 17.06 -4.77
CA SER A 163 12.42 18.00 -5.82
C SER A 163 13.31 19.13 -5.28
N GLU A 164 14.47 18.83 -4.71
CA GLU A 164 15.45 19.86 -4.29
C GLU A 164 16.37 20.33 -5.42
N GLY A 165 16.16 19.84 -6.65
CA GLY A 165 16.90 20.29 -7.83
C GLY A 165 16.12 21.29 -8.69
N PRO A 166 16.81 22.17 -9.44
CA PRO A 166 16.20 23.08 -10.44
C PRO A 166 15.43 22.36 -11.56
N SER A 167 15.52 21.03 -11.63
CA SER A 167 14.76 20.16 -12.55
C SER A 167 13.36 19.78 -12.05
N GLY A 168 12.91 20.26 -10.88
CA GLY A 168 11.63 19.91 -10.27
C GLY A 168 10.37 20.28 -11.07
N ALA A 169 10.49 21.13 -12.10
CA ALA A 169 9.36 21.58 -12.92
C ALA A 169 8.74 20.48 -13.80
N VAL A 170 9.45 19.36 -14.05
CA VAL A 170 8.98 18.31 -14.97
C VAL A 170 7.86 17.47 -14.35
N GLY A 171 7.86 17.30 -13.02
CA GLY A 171 6.88 16.47 -12.31
C GLY A 171 5.49 17.11 -12.25
N GLU A 172 5.40 18.34 -11.75
CA GLU A 172 4.11 19.03 -11.52
C GLU A 172 3.29 19.23 -12.81
N ALA A 173 3.96 19.35 -13.95
CA ALA A 173 3.30 19.45 -15.25
C ALA A 173 2.53 18.16 -15.63
N GLY A 174 2.93 17.00 -15.10
CA GLY A 174 2.35 15.69 -15.41
C GLY A 174 0.91 15.54 -14.89
N ALA A 175 0.71 15.73 -13.59
CA ALA A 175 -0.57 15.54 -12.92
C ALA A 175 -1.55 16.63 -13.31
N ARG A 176 -1.10 17.89 -13.40
CA ARG A 176 -1.94 18.98 -13.89
C ARG A 176 -2.42 18.72 -15.31
N ARG A 177 -1.54 18.26 -16.22
CA ARG A 177 -1.94 17.90 -17.58
C ARG A 177 -2.88 16.70 -17.61
N PHE A 178 -2.66 15.72 -16.74
CA PHE A 178 -3.57 14.58 -16.61
C PHE A 178 -4.96 15.01 -16.14
N LEU A 179 -5.05 15.87 -15.13
CA LEU A 179 -6.30 16.47 -14.66
C LEU A 179 -7.01 17.28 -15.74
N GLN A 180 -6.27 18.10 -16.49
CA GLN A 180 -6.82 18.86 -17.62
C GLN A 180 -7.40 17.92 -18.70
N ASN A 181 -6.70 16.83 -19.02
CA ASN A 181 -7.18 15.83 -19.97
C ASN A 181 -8.40 15.05 -19.46
N LEU A 182 -8.51 14.84 -18.14
CA LEU A 182 -9.71 14.25 -17.54
C LEU A 182 -10.88 15.24 -17.59
N GLY A 183 -10.65 16.50 -17.23
CA GLY A 183 -11.65 17.56 -17.29
C GLY A 183 -12.16 17.81 -18.72
N SER A 184 -11.29 17.76 -19.73
CA SER A 184 -11.69 17.94 -21.13
C SER A 184 -12.56 16.79 -21.68
N ARG A 185 -12.60 15.64 -20.97
CA ARG A 185 -13.44 14.49 -21.33
C ARG A 185 -14.80 14.50 -20.64
N LEU A 186 -15.07 15.49 -19.79
CA LEU A 186 -16.39 15.64 -19.18
C LEU A 186 -17.42 15.80 -20.30
N PRO A 187 -18.36 14.84 -20.45
CA PRO A 187 -19.38 14.93 -21.47
C PRO A 187 -20.28 16.13 -21.18
N ASN A 188 -20.89 16.71 -22.23
CA ASN A 188 -21.95 17.71 -22.08
C ASN A 188 -23.26 17.12 -21.53
N GLU A 189 -23.31 15.80 -21.33
CA GLU A 189 -24.48 15.06 -20.83
C GLU A 189 -24.40 14.85 -19.31
N ALA A 190 -25.45 14.26 -18.73
CA ALA A 190 -25.53 14.01 -17.30
C ALA A 190 -24.27 13.29 -16.78
N PRO A 191 -23.64 13.77 -15.69
CA PRO A 191 -22.35 13.27 -15.25
C PRO A 191 -22.48 11.81 -14.80
N ALA A 192 -21.71 10.92 -15.44
CA ALA A 192 -21.63 9.54 -15.03
C ALA A 192 -21.03 9.41 -13.61
N PRO A 193 -21.50 8.47 -12.78
CA PRO A 193 -20.90 8.17 -11.49
C PRO A 193 -19.42 7.79 -11.65
N LEU A 194 -18.58 8.36 -10.78
CA LEU A 194 -17.16 8.06 -10.71
C LEU A 194 -16.95 6.64 -10.20
N ARG A 195 -16.23 5.82 -10.97
CA ARG A 195 -15.91 4.45 -10.56
C ARG A 195 -14.68 4.43 -9.67
N ARG A 196 -14.63 3.48 -8.74
CA ARG A 196 -13.48 3.28 -7.85
C ARG A 196 -12.17 3.01 -8.61
N SER A 197 -12.23 2.28 -9.72
CA SER A 197 -11.07 2.04 -10.59
C SER A 197 -10.47 3.34 -11.17
N GLU A 198 -11.32 4.30 -11.55
CA GLU A 198 -10.89 5.60 -12.08
C GLU A 198 -10.20 6.44 -11.01
N ALA A 199 -10.78 6.49 -9.81
CA ALA A 199 -10.17 7.14 -8.66
C ALA A 199 -8.82 6.50 -8.30
N ALA A 200 -8.71 5.17 -8.34
CA ALA A 200 -7.45 4.48 -8.03
C ALA A 200 -6.34 4.79 -9.02
N LEU A 201 -6.64 4.82 -10.33
CA LEU A 201 -5.66 5.25 -11.33
C LEU A 201 -5.22 6.69 -11.12
N PHE A 202 -6.17 7.58 -10.79
CA PHE A 202 -5.89 8.97 -10.50
C PHE A 202 -4.96 9.13 -9.29
N PHE A 203 -5.32 8.56 -8.14
CA PHE A 203 -4.51 8.66 -6.93
C PHE A 203 -3.17 7.95 -7.06
N TYR A 204 -3.09 6.83 -7.78
CA TYR A 204 -1.84 6.15 -8.04
C TYR A 204 -0.88 7.02 -8.86
N ARG A 205 -1.39 7.72 -9.88
CA ARG A 205 -0.58 8.66 -10.65
C ARG A 205 -0.12 9.84 -9.78
N MET A 206 -1.03 10.41 -8.98
CA MET A 206 -0.70 11.47 -8.03
C MET A 206 0.38 11.02 -7.04
N ALA A 207 0.31 9.78 -6.55
CA ALA A 207 1.33 9.22 -5.66
C ALA A 207 2.69 9.07 -6.35
N GLY A 208 2.71 8.66 -7.61
CA GLY A 208 3.94 8.61 -8.41
C GLY A 208 4.63 9.96 -8.50
N GLU A 209 3.87 11.04 -8.72
CA GLU A 209 4.41 12.38 -8.90
C GLU A 209 4.69 13.11 -7.58
N LEU A 210 3.79 13.05 -6.60
CA LEU A 210 3.92 13.76 -5.33
C LEU A 210 4.75 12.99 -4.30
N LEU A 211 4.67 11.67 -4.27
CA LEU A 211 5.30 10.84 -3.22
C LEU A 211 6.56 10.11 -3.70
N SER A 212 6.88 10.23 -4.99
CA SER A 212 7.89 9.40 -5.66
C SER A 212 7.62 7.90 -5.43
N LEU A 213 6.34 7.50 -5.51
CA LEU A 213 5.91 6.13 -5.27
C LEU A 213 6.59 5.19 -6.29
N LYS A 214 7.31 4.18 -5.77
CA LYS A 214 7.90 3.11 -6.58
C LYS A 214 7.00 1.88 -6.52
N VAL A 215 6.85 1.21 -7.66
CA VAL A 215 6.16 -0.08 -7.72
C VAL A 215 6.93 -1.06 -6.85
N SER A 216 6.23 -1.70 -5.91
CA SER A 216 6.81 -2.79 -5.12
C SER A 216 7.03 -4.01 -6.02
N ASP A 217 8.22 -4.62 -5.95
CA ASP A 217 8.51 -5.89 -6.63
C ASP A 217 7.70 -7.06 -6.06
N ASN A 218 7.10 -6.89 -4.88
CA ASN A 218 6.35 -7.91 -4.15
C ASN A 218 4.84 -7.68 -4.24
N SER A 219 4.28 -7.62 -5.45
CA SER A 219 2.81 -7.61 -5.61
C SER A 219 2.23 -8.98 -5.18
N SER A 220 1.21 -8.94 -4.32
CA SER A 220 0.67 -10.14 -3.67
C SER A 220 -0.65 -10.63 -4.26
N TYR A 221 -1.22 -9.90 -5.22
CA TYR A 221 -2.54 -10.11 -5.81
C TYR A 221 -3.62 -10.28 -4.74
N ARG A 222 -3.76 -9.27 -3.88
CA ARG A 222 -4.59 -9.34 -2.67
C ARG A 222 -6.09 -9.33 -2.94
N PHE A 223 -6.54 -8.69 -4.02
CA PHE A 223 -7.96 -8.50 -4.29
C PHE A 223 -8.52 -9.65 -5.15
N ALA A 224 -9.51 -10.36 -4.61
CA ALA A 224 -10.06 -11.56 -5.25
C ALA A 224 -10.86 -11.25 -6.53
N ASP A 225 -11.39 -10.04 -6.65
CA ASP A 225 -12.21 -9.57 -7.77
C ASP A 225 -11.41 -8.89 -8.89
N ILE A 226 -10.11 -8.69 -8.71
CA ILE A 226 -9.21 -8.21 -9.77
C ILE A 226 -8.51 -9.43 -10.42
N PRO A 227 -8.66 -9.66 -11.74
CA PRO A 227 -7.92 -10.72 -12.41
C PRO A 227 -6.41 -10.55 -12.23
N ARG A 228 -5.66 -11.65 -12.05
CA ARG A 228 -4.22 -11.65 -11.72
C ARG A 228 -3.33 -10.82 -12.66
N TYR A 229 -3.71 -10.63 -13.92
CA TYR A 229 -2.93 -9.84 -14.89
C TYR A 229 -3.64 -8.54 -15.31
N HIS A 230 -4.60 -8.10 -14.50
CA HIS A 230 -5.29 -6.84 -14.73
C HIS A 230 -4.40 -5.67 -14.31
N TYR A 231 -4.47 -4.59 -15.09
CA TYR A 231 -3.66 -3.39 -14.88
C TYR A 231 -3.96 -2.67 -13.55
N LEU A 232 -5.11 -2.95 -12.92
CA LEU A 232 -5.51 -2.36 -11.64
C LEU A 232 -4.82 -2.95 -10.41
N ASN A 233 -4.22 -4.15 -10.50
CA ASN A 233 -3.54 -4.76 -9.35
C ASN A 233 -2.46 -3.84 -8.78
N ILE A 234 -1.62 -3.28 -9.67
CA ILE A 234 -0.49 -2.44 -9.26
C ILE A 234 -0.98 -1.14 -8.59
N PRO A 235 -1.87 -0.34 -9.21
CA PRO A 235 -2.44 0.84 -8.57
C PRO A 235 -3.08 0.56 -7.21
N ALA A 236 -3.95 -0.44 -7.13
CA ALA A 236 -4.70 -0.73 -5.92
C ALA A 236 -3.77 -1.17 -4.76
N GLU A 237 -2.84 -2.08 -5.03
CA GLU A 237 -1.89 -2.55 -4.01
C GLU A 237 -0.89 -1.48 -3.59
N SER A 238 -0.42 -0.68 -4.54
CA SER A 238 0.56 0.36 -4.23
C SER A 238 -0.05 1.48 -3.39
N LEU A 239 -1.33 1.80 -3.60
CA LEU A 239 -2.08 2.75 -2.76
C LEU A 239 -2.33 2.20 -1.36
N GLU A 240 -2.80 0.95 -1.23
CA GLU A 240 -2.95 0.29 0.08
C GLU A 240 -1.63 0.23 0.85
N ALA A 241 -0.51 -0.05 0.17
CA ALA A 241 0.81 -0.15 0.80
C ALA A 241 1.29 1.17 1.42
N ILE A 242 0.81 2.32 0.93
CA ILE A 242 1.07 3.64 1.52
C ILE A 242 -0.07 4.12 2.43
N GLY A 243 -1.04 3.26 2.75
CA GLY A 243 -2.15 3.56 3.64
C GLY A 243 -3.32 4.30 3.00
N VAL A 244 -3.37 4.39 1.66
CA VAL A 244 -4.51 4.96 0.93
C VAL A 244 -5.55 3.89 0.68
N ARG A 245 -6.56 3.81 1.56
CA ARG A 245 -7.60 2.78 1.49
C ARG A 245 -8.64 3.17 0.47
N ILE A 246 -8.61 2.49 -0.66
CA ILE A 246 -9.54 2.73 -1.77
C ILE A 246 -10.45 1.54 -2.05
N ALA A 247 -10.07 0.34 -1.64
CA ALA A 247 -10.85 -0.88 -1.83
C ALA A 247 -12.16 -0.83 -1.03
N ARG A 248 -13.22 -1.48 -1.54
CA ARG A 248 -14.48 -1.63 -0.80
C ARG A 248 -14.28 -2.35 0.52
N GLU A 249 -13.53 -3.45 0.46
CA GLU A 249 -13.27 -4.35 1.58
C GLU A 249 -11.81 -4.83 1.52
N PRO A 250 -11.27 -5.40 2.61
CA PRO A 250 -9.86 -5.82 2.67
C PRO A 250 -9.42 -6.85 1.61
N GLU A 251 -10.36 -7.59 1.02
CA GLU A 251 -10.12 -8.62 -0.01
C GLU A 251 -10.88 -8.36 -1.32
N LEU A 252 -11.72 -7.31 -1.38
CA LEU A 252 -12.53 -6.96 -2.55
C LEU A 252 -12.31 -5.50 -2.91
N PHE A 253 -11.78 -5.26 -4.11
CA PHE A 253 -11.52 -3.92 -4.60
C PHE A 253 -12.82 -3.21 -5.00
N GLY A 254 -13.69 -3.86 -5.76
CA GLY A 254 -14.96 -3.32 -6.27
C GLY A 254 -14.72 -2.26 -7.35
N GLY A 255 -13.96 -2.59 -8.40
CA GLY A 255 -13.48 -1.61 -9.37
C GLY A 255 -14.56 -0.86 -10.17
N GLU A 256 -15.74 -1.47 -10.34
CA GLU A 256 -16.89 -0.91 -11.05
C GLU A 256 -17.89 -0.20 -10.13
N ASP A 257 -17.70 -0.30 -8.81
CA ASP A 257 -18.64 0.32 -7.88
C ASP A 257 -18.51 1.85 -7.96
N PRO A 258 -19.64 2.58 -7.96
CA PRO A 258 -19.62 4.03 -7.89
C PRO A 258 -19.15 4.48 -6.50
N LEU A 259 -18.31 5.51 -6.46
CA LEU A 259 -17.92 6.17 -5.21
C LEU A 259 -18.94 7.24 -4.83
N THR A 260 -19.18 7.40 -3.54
CA THR A 260 -19.89 8.57 -2.99
C THR A 260 -18.92 9.75 -2.80
N VAL A 261 -19.45 10.95 -2.57
CA VAL A 261 -18.63 12.11 -2.18
C VAL A 261 -17.94 11.86 -0.85
N ALA A 262 -18.62 11.19 0.09
CA ALA A 262 -18.01 10.76 1.35
C ALA A 262 -16.79 9.86 1.12
N ASP A 263 -16.92 8.82 0.29
CA ASP A 263 -15.81 7.91 -0.02
C ASP A 263 -14.61 8.66 -0.64
N LEU A 264 -14.88 9.52 -1.62
CA LEU A 264 -13.83 10.29 -2.29
C LEU A 264 -13.11 11.23 -1.31
N SER A 265 -13.84 11.83 -0.36
CA SER A 265 -13.25 12.66 0.69
C SER A 265 -12.34 11.85 1.62
N GLU A 266 -12.78 10.66 2.06
CA GLU A 266 -11.97 9.80 2.93
C GLU A 266 -10.70 9.30 2.21
N ILE A 267 -10.80 8.88 0.95
CA ILE A 267 -9.63 8.50 0.14
C ILE A 267 -8.65 9.67 0.03
N SER A 268 -9.15 10.90 -0.15
CA SER A 268 -8.33 12.11 -0.24
C SER A 268 -7.61 12.43 1.07
N LYS A 269 -8.28 12.21 2.21
CA LYS A 269 -7.68 12.36 3.55
C LYS A 269 -6.59 11.32 3.79
N ASP A 270 -6.84 10.06 3.45
CA ASP A 270 -5.83 9.00 3.55
C ASP A 270 -4.61 9.31 2.65
N PHE A 271 -4.83 9.84 1.44
CA PHE A 271 -3.75 10.29 0.56
C PHE A 271 -2.94 11.45 1.17
N LEU A 272 -3.61 12.45 1.74
CA LEU A 272 -2.94 13.57 2.39
C LEU A 272 -2.11 13.12 3.61
N LYS A 273 -2.58 12.10 4.32
CA LYS A 273 -1.84 11.48 5.43
C LYS A 273 -0.59 10.77 4.92
N ALA A 274 -0.71 9.97 3.86
CA ALA A 274 0.44 9.34 3.21
C ALA A 274 1.48 10.37 2.74
N TYR A 275 1.01 11.53 2.25
CA TYR A 275 1.86 12.67 1.89
C TYR A 275 2.65 13.23 3.07
N GLU A 276 2.01 13.50 4.19
CA GLU A 276 2.70 13.97 5.39
C GLU A 276 3.69 12.95 5.96
N ASP A 277 3.30 11.69 6.02
CA ASP A 277 4.17 10.62 6.52
C ASP A 277 5.42 10.51 5.64
N ARG A 278 5.27 10.72 4.32
CA ARG A 278 6.40 10.76 3.39
C ARG A 278 7.30 11.98 3.63
N LEU A 279 6.75 13.17 3.85
CA LEU A 279 7.53 14.36 4.19
C LEU A 279 8.33 14.15 5.48
N LYS A 280 7.69 13.65 6.53
CA LYS A 280 8.34 13.33 7.82
C LYS A 280 9.48 12.33 7.61
N SER A 281 9.25 11.26 6.83
CA SER A 281 10.28 10.25 6.57
C SER A 281 11.53 10.84 5.88
N LYS A 282 11.35 11.83 4.99
CA LYS A 282 12.46 12.49 4.31
C LYS A 282 13.27 13.37 5.26
N GLU A 283 12.58 14.13 6.12
CA GLU A 283 13.25 14.94 7.15
C GLU A 283 14.12 14.07 8.06
N PHE A 284 13.65 12.88 8.45
CA PHE A 284 14.44 11.93 9.22
C PHE A 284 15.64 11.37 8.44
N SER A 285 15.48 11.03 7.15
CA SER A 285 16.61 10.58 6.32
C SER A 285 17.70 11.64 6.16
N ALA A 286 17.34 12.93 6.10
CA ALA A 286 18.30 14.03 5.97
C ALA A 286 19.11 14.28 7.26
N LEU A 287 18.62 13.81 8.41
CA LEU A 287 19.28 13.94 9.71
C LEU A 287 20.26 12.80 10.01
N ASP A 288 20.29 11.74 9.20
CA ASP A 288 21.25 10.65 9.36
C ASP A 288 22.54 10.94 8.55
N PRO A 289 23.63 11.42 9.19
CA PRO A 289 24.86 11.78 8.48
C PRO A 289 25.54 10.57 7.83
N ALA A 290 25.19 9.34 8.21
CA ALA A 290 25.77 8.12 7.64
C ALA A 290 25.19 7.75 6.27
N ALA A 291 24.14 8.43 5.81
CA ALA A 291 23.51 8.20 4.51
C ALA A 291 24.09 9.07 3.36
N SER A 292 25.14 9.86 3.64
CA SER A 292 25.80 10.77 2.67
C SER A 292 27.02 10.14 2.00
#